data_AF-A0A8T0KBW7-F1
#
_entry.id   AF-A0A8T0KBW7-F1
#
_cell.length_a   1.000
_cell.length_b   1.000
_cell.length_c   1.000
_cell.angle_alpha   90.00
_cell.angle_beta   90.00
_cell.angle_gamma   90.00
#
_symmetry.space_group_name_H-M   'P 1'
#
loop_
_entity.id
_entity.type
_entity.pdbx_description
1 polymer ?
#
loop_
_entity_poly.entity_id
_entity_poly.type
_entity_poly.pdbx_seq_one_letter_code
_entity_poly.pdbx_strand_id
1 'polypeptide(L)'
;MNNNDLRHGKPTNHRIFKEDVTVLPNNALLKFAFEHLAMAMQGVSPTEKKSPWPIIRCFGKVRRKVKIMITHSLEDVTVLPNNTLLKFAFEHLAMAMQGVSSTEQEEKYNCPYFVVAFAQEKSMTYNSVLLERLIDKQKSKRITGPGPQTPAFRFSLLSIISTFDCITTLVIATMEDSHHHHHPDDTHHHPPSSSPPTTGTCCKCGGPTTFAPPIPTPIFSPPPTYRPIRAPAIPPDPNSTRAIILSPVPQPQKVPILPPPYDFHTPTKRIHSPDDIRSFHDSFSGKNFLGFVVALSESIRGRKISDQCHESPTILAVLSILETLTLFADETPPVPQSARYGNVAYRTWHEKMSNSAESLILKLLPENLRSATVELVPYFADSFGNASRIDYGTGHETNFAAWLYCLARLGVVGEEDYPALVARVFVRYLDLMRKLQLLYCLEPAGSHGVWGLDDYHFLPFIFGSSQLIDHKYMKPKSIHNEDILENFSKEYLYLACIAFVKKVKKGVFAEHSPMLDDISGVPNWNKVNGGLLKMYKAEVLEKVPIMQHFLFGSIIKWYVRCCLIVLL
;
A
#
# COMPACT_ATOMS: atom_id res chain seq x y z
N MET A 1 7.19 19.47 4.48
CA MET A 1 6.41 18.34 5.01
C MET A 1 5.33 17.95 3.99
N ASN A 2 5.16 16.68 3.64
CA ASN A 2 4.08 16.26 2.72
C ASN A 2 2.80 15.90 3.50
N ASN A 3 1.68 15.69 2.81
CA ASN A 3 0.40 15.35 3.44
C ASN A 3 0.44 14.03 4.24
N ASN A 4 1.37 13.11 3.91
CA ASN A 4 1.55 11.86 4.61
C ASN A 4 2.19 12.08 5.99
N ASP A 5 3.24 12.89 6.12
CA ASP A 5 3.89 13.12 7.42
C ASP A 5 2.93 13.68 8.49
N LEU A 6 2.01 14.56 8.07
CA LEU A 6 1.00 15.17 8.95
C LEU A 6 -0.16 14.23 9.30
N ARG A 7 -0.46 13.23 8.44
CA ARG A 7 -1.43 12.16 8.74
C ARG A 7 -0.91 11.18 9.79
N HIS A 8 0.40 11.03 9.92
CA HIS A 8 1.05 10.11 10.84
C HIS A 8 1.50 10.76 12.15
N GLY A 9 0.96 11.94 12.50
CA GLY A 9 1.24 12.61 13.77
C GLY A 9 2.69 13.10 13.92
N LYS A 10 3.47 13.19 12.83
CA LYS A 10 4.84 13.70 12.92
C LYS A 10 4.81 15.21 13.20
N PRO A 11 5.73 15.70 14.06
CA PRO A 11 5.86 17.13 14.31
C PRO A 11 6.12 17.88 13.01
N THR A 12 5.48 19.03 12.84
CA THR A 12 5.67 19.93 11.69
C THR A 12 7.11 20.41 11.59
N ASN A 13 7.59 20.69 10.38
CA ASN A 13 8.97 21.11 10.11
C ASN A 13 9.47 22.18 11.10
N HIS A 14 8.63 23.17 11.44
CA HIS A 14 8.97 24.21 12.42
C HIS A 14 9.28 23.69 13.84
N ARG A 15 8.63 22.61 14.29
CA ARG A 15 8.92 21.93 15.55
C ARG A 15 10.15 21.03 15.47
N ILE A 16 10.42 20.44 14.30
CA ILE A 16 11.60 19.58 14.08
C ILE A 16 12.88 20.43 13.99
N PHE A 17 12.80 21.56 13.30
CA PHE A 17 13.94 22.43 13.01
C PHE A 17 14.01 23.69 13.89
N LYS A 18 13.09 23.84 14.87
CA LYS A 18 12.97 25.01 15.75
C LYS A 18 12.87 26.34 14.98
N GLU A 19 12.06 26.34 13.93
CA GLU A 19 11.76 27.53 13.13
C GLU A 19 10.43 28.14 13.57
N ASP A 20 10.22 29.44 13.36
CA ASP A 20 9.01 30.14 13.82
C ASP A 20 7.79 29.92 12.91
N VAL A 21 7.94 29.28 11.73
CA VAL A 21 6.90 29.20 10.69
C VAL A 21 6.81 27.81 10.06
N THR A 22 5.58 27.33 9.77
CA THR A 22 5.35 26.08 9.01
C THR A 22 4.75 26.35 7.63
N VAL A 23 5.33 25.75 6.59
CA VAL A 23 4.71 25.66 5.26
C VAL A 23 3.82 24.42 5.17
N LEU A 24 2.50 24.63 5.11
CA LEU A 24 1.50 23.56 4.96
C LEU A 24 1.10 23.41 3.48
N PRO A 25 1.24 22.21 2.87
CA PRO A 25 0.74 21.96 1.52
C PRO A 25 -0.80 22.00 1.47
N ASN A 26 -1.33 22.40 0.31
CA ASN A 26 -2.74 22.63 -0.06
C ASN A 26 -3.86 21.82 0.64
N ASN A 27 -3.65 20.58 1.08
CA ASN A 27 -4.68 19.75 1.72
C ASN A 27 -4.56 19.68 3.26
N ALA A 28 -3.40 20.01 3.83
CA ALA A 28 -3.21 20.06 5.28
C ALA A 28 -4.04 21.18 5.91
N LEU A 29 -4.17 22.32 5.22
CA LEU A 29 -5.04 23.45 5.59
C LEU A 29 -6.53 23.04 5.62
N LEU A 30 -6.96 22.23 4.65
CA LEU A 30 -8.33 21.73 4.59
C LEU A 30 -8.62 20.76 5.75
N LYS A 31 -7.67 19.87 6.05
CA LYS A 31 -7.77 18.94 7.18
C LYS A 31 -7.86 19.69 8.51
N PHE A 32 -7.00 20.69 8.72
CA PHE A 32 -7.02 21.53 9.93
C PHE A 32 -8.35 22.28 10.08
N ALA A 33 -8.89 22.80 8.98
CA ALA A 33 -10.20 23.45 8.97
C ALA A 33 -11.31 22.48 9.41
N PHE A 34 -11.31 21.24 8.94
CA PHE A 34 -12.29 20.21 9.33
C PHE A 34 -12.13 19.76 10.79
N GLU A 35 -10.89 19.59 11.28
CA GLU A 35 -10.63 19.24 12.69
C GLU A 35 -11.14 20.34 13.62
N HIS A 36 -10.88 21.61 13.30
CA HIS A 36 -11.36 22.73 14.11
C HIS A 36 -12.88 22.87 14.07
N LEU A 37 -13.51 22.67 12.90
CA LEU A 37 -14.97 22.66 12.77
C LEU A 37 -15.60 21.52 13.57
N ALA A 38 -14.98 20.33 13.55
CA ALA A 38 -15.46 19.16 14.28
C ALA A 38 -15.35 19.33 15.79
N MET A 39 -14.24 19.92 16.28
CA MET A 39 -14.06 20.26 17.69
C MET A 39 -15.07 21.32 18.16
N ALA A 40 -15.30 22.37 17.37
CA ALA A 40 -16.26 23.43 17.69
C ALA A 40 -17.73 22.94 17.70
N MET A 41 -18.02 21.77 17.11
CA MET A 41 -19.35 21.16 17.06
C MET A 41 -19.58 20.09 18.15
N GLN A 42 -18.61 19.83 19.03
CA GLN A 42 -18.81 18.95 20.18
C GLN A 42 -19.79 19.59 21.17
N GLY A 43 -20.91 18.93 21.43
CA GLY A 43 -21.96 19.40 22.35
C GLY A 43 -23.24 19.94 21.70
N VAL A 44 -23.31 20.03 20.36
CA VAL A 44 -24.51 20.53 19.65
C VAL A 44 -25.49 19.40 19.36
N SER A 45 -26.75 19.58 19.75
CA SER A 45 -27.86 18.64 19.54
C SER A 45 -28.03 18.27 18.06
N PRO A 46 -28.34 16.99 17.71
CA PRO A 46 -28.56 16.57 16.33
C PRO A 46 -29.63 17.37 15.57
N THR A 47 -30.60 17.95 16.27
CA THR A 47 -31.70 18.72 15.68
C THR A 47 -31.33 20.14 15.24
N GLU A 48 -30.16 20.66 15.65
CA GLU A 48 -29.70 22.02 15.34
C GLU A 48 -28.57 22.06 14.29
N LYS A 49 -28.16 20.90 13.77
CA LYS A 49 -27.07 20.79 12.80
C LYS A 49 -27.52 21.24 11.41
N LYS A 50 -27.19 22.48 11.03
CA LYS A 50 -27.35 22.95 9.64
C LYS A 50 -26.34 22.27 8.71
N SER A 51 -26.77 22.10 7.46
CA SER A 51 -26.00 21.47 6.38
C SER A 51 -24.60 22.09 6.21
N PRO A 52 -23.50 21.32 6.21
CA PRO A 52 -22.12 21.83 6.07
C PRO A 52 -21.77 22.27 4.63
N TRP A 53 -22.67 22.04 3.67
CA TRP A 53 -22.46 22.31 2.25
C TRP A 53 -22.11 23.77 1.88
N PRO A 54 -22.68 24.82 2.52
CA PRO A 54 -22.30 26.21 2.25
C PRO A 54 -20.84 26.51 2.62
N ILE A 55 -20.34 25.93 3.72
CA ILE A 55 -18.96 26.07 4.20
C ILE A 55 -17.99 25.39 3.22
N ILE A 56 -18.30 24.15 2.82
CA ILE A 56 -17.54 23.40 1.81
C ILE A 56 -17.47 24.18 0.48
N ARG A 57 -18.57 24.83 0.09
CA ARG A 57 -18.64 25.66 -1.13
C ARG A 57 -17.80 26.94 -1.01
N CYS A 58 -17.75 27.56 0.16
CA CYS A 58 -16.92 28.73 0.44
C CYS A 58 -15.42 28.38 0.40
N PHE A 59 -15.02 27.29 1.07
CA PHE A 59 -13.65 26.76 1.00
C PHE A 59 -13.24 26.39 -0.43
N GLY A 60 -14.15 25.81 -1.22
CA GLY A 60 -13.91 25.53 -2.64
C GLY A 60 -13.63 26.78 -3.48
N LYS A 61 -14.31 27.90 -3.19
CA LYS A 61 -14.08 29.19 -3.87
C LYS A 61 -12.77 29.85 -3.45
N VAL A 62 -12.43 29.83 -2.16
CA VAL A 62 -11.15 30.34 -1.65
C VAL A 62 -9.98 29.52 -2.21
N ARG A 63 -10.11 28.18 -2.23
CA ARG A 63 -9.14 27.25 -2.83
C ARG A 63 -8.86 27.55 -4.31
N ARG A 64 -9.89 27.88 -5.10
CA ARG A 64 -9.70 28.27 -6.52
C ARG A 64 -8.92 29.58 -6.66
N LYS A 65 -9.23 30.59 -5.86
CA LYS A 65 -8.52 31.89 -5.92
C LYS A 65 -7.06 31.77 -5.49
N VAL A 66 -6.77 31.01 -4.43
CA VAL A 66 -5.40 30.74 -3.97
C VAL A 66 -4.61 29.93 -5.00
N LYS A 67 -5.23 28.93 -5.64
CA LYS A 67 -4.58 28.14 -6.70
C LYS A 67 -4.22 28.97 -7.93
N ILE A 68 -5.06 29.94 -8.31
CA ILE A 68 -4.80 30.87 -9.42
C ILE A 68 -3.62 31.80 -9.09
N MET A 69 -3.51 32.28 -7.85
CA MET A 69 -2.39 33.12 -7.40
C MET A 69 -1.04 32.37 -7.39
N ILE A 70 -1.02 31.12 -6.90
CA ILE A 70 0.21 30.32 -6.82
C ILE A 70 0.72 29.90 -8.22
N THR A 71 -0.18 29.72 -9.19
CA THR A 71 0.20 29.34 -10.56
C THR A 71 0.74 30.49 -11.41
N HIS A 72 0.55 31.76 -11.01
CA HIS A 72 0.96 32.93 -11.79
C HIS A 72 2.16 33.69 -11.22
N SER A 73 2.75 33.27 -10.10
CA SER A 73 3.92 33.93 -9.51
C SER A 73 4.75 32.92 -8.74
N LEU A 74 5.72 32.29 -9.42
CA LEU A 74 6.61 31.29 -8.82
C LEU A 74 7.97 31.85 -8.38
N GLU A 75 8.17 33.16 -8.35
CA GLU A 75 9.50 33.70 -8.00
C GLU A 75 9.63 34.40 -6.64
N ASP A 76 8.56 34.90 -5.99
CA ASP A 76 8.73 35.61 -4.71
C ASP A 76 7.57 35.37 -3.72
N VAL A 77 7.64 34.27 -2.96
CA VAL A 77 6.78 34.08 -1.77
C VAL A 77 7.65 33.98 -0.53
N THR A 78 7.93 35.14 0.07
CA THR A 78 8.32 35.25 1.48
C THR A 78 7.07 35.04 2.34
N VAL A 79 7.10 34.03 3.21
CA VAL A 79 5.97 33.55 4.02
C VAL A 79 5.90 34.34 5.34
N LEU A 80 4.71 34.86 5.67
CA LEU A 80 4.45 35.68 6.87
C LEU A 80 4.61 34.88 8.18
N PRO A 81 5.09 35.52 9.27
CA PRO A 81 5.14 34.93 10.60
C PRO A 81 3.80 35.09 11.33
N ASN A 82 3.46 34.05 12.10
CA ASN A 82 2.35 33.95 13.06
C ASN A 82 0.95 33.59 12.53
N ASN A 83 0.44 32.46 13.06
CA ASN A 83 -0.88 31.85 12.86
C ASN A 83 -2.09 32.70 13.31
N THR A 84 -1.92 34.01 13.53
CA THR A 84 -2.92 34.90 14.15
C THR A 84 -4.08 35.20 13.20
N LEU A 85 -3.81 35.39 11.89
CA LEU A 85 -4.84 35.72 10.90
C LEU A 85 -5.77 34.53 10.60
N LEU A 86 -5.20 33.31 10.58
CA LEU A 86 -5.97 32.08 10.41
C LEU A 86 -6.85 31.84 11.65
N LYS A 87 -6.28 31.98 12.84
CA LYS A 87 -7.00 31.82 14.11
C LYS A 87 -8.18 32.80 14.23
N PHE A 88 -7.95 34.08 13.90
CA PHE A 88 -9.00 35.10 13.88
C PHE A 88 -10.12 34.77 12.87
N ALA A 89 -9.77 34.29 11.67
CA ALA A 89 -10.76 33.89 10.66
C ALA A 89 -11.60 32.68 11.10
N PHE A 90 -11.01 31.72 11.82
CA PHE A 90 -11.71 30.53 12.33
C PHE A 90 -12.57 30.82 13.57
N GLU A 91 -12.12 31.69 14.48
CA GLU A 91 -12.89 32.13 15.65
C GLU A 91 -14.14 32.93 15.23
N HIS A 92 -14.04 33.81 14.24
CA HIS A 92 -15.19 34.54 13.70
C HIS A 92 -16.16 33.64 12.92
N LEU A 93 -15.67 32.58 12.26
CA LEU A 93 -16.52 31.59 11.58
C LEU A 93 -17.29 30.72 12.59
N ALA A 94 -16.65 30.40 13.72
CA ALA A 94 -17.26 29.65 14.82
C ALA A 94 -18.31 30.49 15.56
N MET A 95 -18.06 31.79 15.78
CA MET A 95 -19.07 32.71 16.33
C MET A 95 -20.29 32.86 15.41
N ALA A 96 -20.10 32.85 14.08
CA ALA A 96 -21.21 32.87 13.12
C ALA A 96 -22.09 31.60 13.15
N MET A 97 -21.62 30.52 13.79
CA MET A 97 -22.38 29.27 13.96
C MET A 97 -23.20 29.25 15.27
N GLN A 98 -22.95 30.17 16.20
CA GLN A 98 -23.77 30.34 17.40
C GLN A 98 -24.71 31.54 17.21
N GLY A 99 -25.92 31.25 16.71
CA GLY A 99 -27.09 32.10 16.88
C GLY A 99 -27.15 33.40 16.06
N VAL A 100 -27.31 33.34 14.74
CA VAL A 100 -27.93 34.42 13.95
C VAL A 100 -28.82 33.84 12.83
N SER A 101 -30.00 34.44 12.62
CA SER A 101 -31.02 34.00 11.67
C SER A 101 -30.62 34.24 10.19
N SER A 102 -31.26 33.49 9.30
CA SER A 102 -30.83 33.19 7.93
C SER A 102 -31.05 34.28 6.87
N THR A 103 -31.23 35.55 7.24
CA THR A 103 -31.56 36.61 6.27
C THR A 103 -30.51 37.71 6.10
N GLU A 104 -29.42 37.72 6.86
CA GLU A 104 -28.32 38.72 6.71
C GLU A 104 -27.06 38.17 6.01
N GLN A 105 -27.08 36.94 5.48
CA GLN A 105 -25.88 36.29 4.96
C GLN A 105 -25.50 36.65 3.51
N GLU A 106 -26.40 37.22 2.69
CA GLU A 106 -26.08 37.48 1.28
C GLU A 106 -25.47 38.87 1.00
N GLU A 107 -25.74 39.90 1.82
CA GLU A 107 -25.19 41.25 1.57
C GLU A 107 -23.81 41.51 2.20
N LYS A 108 -23.45 40.83 3.29
CA LYS A 108 -22.17 41.12 4.00
C LYS A 108 -20.95 40.45 3.36
N TYR A 109 -21.14 39.40 2.55
CA TYR A 109 -20.05 38.58 1.99
C TYR A 109 -19.69 38.89 0.53
N ASN A 110 -20.34 39.89 -0.09
CA ASN A 110 -19.97 40.37 -1.41
C ASN A 110 -18.98 41.56 -1.38
N CYS A 111 -18.39 41.82 -0.22
CA CYS A 111 -17.60 43.03 0.00
C CYS A 111 -16.13 42.88 -0.47
N PRO A 112 -15.56 43.83 -1.23
CA PRO A 112 -14.18 43.82 -1.72
C PRO A 112 -13.10 43.90 -0.61
N TYR A 113 -13.49 43.94 0.66
CA TYR A 113 -12.62 44.14 1.82
C TYR A 113 -11.69 42.97 2.14
N PHE A 114 -12.05 41.74 1.78
CA PHE A 114 -11.17 40.57 1.98
C PHE A 114 -9.92 40.59 1.08
N VAL A 115 -9.98 41.35 -0.03
CA VAL A 115 -8.84 41.54 -0.95
C VAL A 115 -7.97 42.72 -0.51
N VAL A 116 -8.55 43.73 0.15
CA VAL A 116 -7.84 44.96 0.58
C VAL A 116 -6.95 44.70 1.79
N ALA A 117 -7.41 43.90 2.77
CA ALA A 117 -6.60 43.54 3.93
C ALA A 117 -5.32 42.78 3.55
N PHE A 118 -5.39 41.92 2.52
CA PHE A 118 -4.25 41.17 2.01
C PHE A 118 -3.28 42.01 1.15
N ALA A 119 -3.74 43.15 0.63
CA ALA A 119 -2.95 44.05 -0.22
C ALA A 119 -2.23 45.15 0.58
N GLN A 120 -2.82 45.64 1.68
CA GLN A 120 -2.20 46.69 2.50
C GLN A 120 -0.98 46.21 3.29
N GLU A 121 -0.95 44.93 3.69
CA GLU A 121 0.19 44.39 4.44
C GLU A 121 1.43 44.16 3.55
N LYS A 122 1.25 43.90 2.24
CA LYS A 122 2.34 43.89 1.25
C LYS A 122 2.93 45.28 0.96
N SER A 123 2.25 46.36 1.34
CA SER A 123 2.70 47.73 1.10
C SER A 123 3.77 48.21 2.08
N MET A 124 4.04 47.47 3.17
CA MET A 124 5.06 47.88 4.15
C MET A 124 6.50 47.54 3.72
N THR A 125 6.71 46.88 2.58
CA THR A 125 8.06 46.38 2.21
C THR A 125 8.60 46.80 0.83
N TYR A 126 7.91 47.61 0.02
CA TYR A 126 8.48 48.09 -1.26
C TYR A 126 8.06 49.52 -1.66
N ASN A 127 9.00 50.24 -2.27
CA ASN A 127 8.98 51.65 -2.69
C ASN A 127 7.67 52.16 -3.33
N SER A 128 7.28 53.39 -2.96
CA SER A 128 6.03 54.10 -3.27
C SER A 128 5.72 54.35 -4.76
N VAL A 129 6.71 54.25 -5.66
CA VAL A 129 6.57 54.60 -7.09
C VAL A 129 5.84 53.52 -7.91
N LEU A 130 5.82 52.27 -7.44
CA LEU A 130 5.16 51.16 -8.15
C LEU A 130 3.64 51.11 -7.90
N LEU A 131 3.21 51.66 -6.76
CA LEU A 131 1.81 51.65 -6.32
C LEU A 131 0.95 52.63 -7.13
N GLU A 132 1.48 53.82 -7.46
CA GLU A 132 0.79 54.80 -8.33
C GLU A 132 0.53 54.24 -9.73
N ARG A 133 1.50 53.53 -10.31
CA ARG A 133 1.36 52.91 -11.64
C ARG A 133 0.34 51.77 -11.67
N LEU A 134 0.15 51.05 -10.56
CA LEU A 134 -0.82 49.96 -10.44
C LEU A 134 -2.24 50.48 -10.19
N ILE A 135 -2.38 51.58 -9.46
CA ILE A 135 -3.67 52.25 -9.23
C ILE A 135 -4.17 52.91 -10.51
N ASP A 136 -3.29 53.53 -11.32
CA ASP A 136 -3.67 54.10 -12.63
C ASP A 136 -4.08 53.03 -13.65
N LYS A 137 -3.43 51.86 -13.63
CA LYS A 137 -3.81 50.72 -14.48
C LYS A 137 -5.17 50.12 -14.13
N GLN A 138 -5.62 50.25 -12.89
CA GLN A 138 -6.95 49.80 -12.43
C GLN A 138 -8.05 50.83 -12.70
N LYS A 139 -7.75 52.14 -12.63
CA LYS A 139 -8.68 53.19 -13.06
C LYS A 139 -8.97 53.16 -14.56
N SER A 140 -7.98 52.77 -15.38
CA SER A 140 -8.14 52.64 -16.84
C SER A 140 -9.09 51.51 -17.31
N LYS A 141 -9.51 50.59 -16.43
CA LYS A 141 -10.32 49.41 -16.81
C LYS A 141 -11.80 49.46 -16.40
N ARG A 142 -12.31 50.59 -15.90
CA ARG A 142 -13.76 50.78 -15.66
C ARG A 142 -14.26 52.11 -16.22
N ILE A 143 -14.59 52.11 -17.51
CA ILE A 143 -15.62 52.96 -18.12
C ILE A 143 -16.22 52.06 -19.22
N THR A 144 -17.47 51.58 -19.15
CA THR A 144 -18.69 52.28 -19.59
C THR A 144 -19.96 51.55 -19.09
N GLY A 145 -20.97 52.31 -18.61
CA GLY A 145 -22.39 51.88 -18.58
C GLY A 145 -23.16 52.22 -17.28
N PRO A 146 -24.39 52.80 -17.32
CA PRO A 146 -24.88 53.72 -16.27
C PRO A 146 -26.01 53.22 -15.34
N GLY A 147 -25.94 53.65 -14.06
CA GLY A 147 -27.06 53.98 -13.15
C GLY A 147 -27.77 52.86 -12.35
N PRO A 148 -28.53 53.15 -11.26
CA PRO A 148 -28.73 54.42 -10.55
C PRO A 148 -28.34 54.42 -9.05
N GLN A 149 -28.46 55.61 -8.45
CA GLN A 149 -27.94 56.09 -7.16
C GLN A 149 -28.79 55.68 -5.94
N THR A 150 -28.17 55.60 -4.74
CA THR A 150 -28.54 56.22 -3.42
C THR A 150 -27.85 55.48 -2.24
N PRO A 151 -27.77 56.04 -1.01
CA PRO A 151 -26.86 57.09 -0.55
C PRO A 151 -25.87 56.61 0.54
N ALA A 152 -24.94 57.50 0.89
CA ALA A 152 -23.78 57.28 1.75
C ALA A 152 -24.09 56.95 3.23
N PHE A 153 -23.33 56.02 3.80
CA PHE A 153 -22.92 56.04 5.21
C PHE A 153 -21.41 56.22 5.28
N ARG A 154 -20.97 57.44 5.58
CA ARG A 154 -19.60 57.73 6.02
C ARG A 154 -19.49 57.37 7.49
N PHE A 155 -18.62 56.42 7.84
CA PHE A 155 -18.06 56.33 9.20
C PHE A 155 -16.56 56.62 9.16
N SER A 156 -16.15 57.49 10.08
CA SER A 156 -14.82 58.09 10.22
C SER A 156 -13.79 57.12 10.81
N LEU A 157 -12.56 57.19 10.30
CA LEU A 157 -11.36 56.41 10.65
C LEU A 157 -10.90 56.56 12.12
N LEU A 158 -11.52 57.45 12.90
CA LEU A 158 -11.11 57.79 14.27
C LEU A 158 -11.62 56.85 15.37
N SER A 159 -12.64 56.00 15.12
CA SER A 159 -13.14 55.07 16.16
C SER A 159 -12.34 53.77 16.29
N ILE A 160 -11.41 53.49 15.36
CA ILE A 160 -10.64 52.23 15.37
C ILE A 160 -9.33 52.38 16.16
N ILE A 161 -8.82 53.61 16.31
CA ILE A 161 -7.58 53.88 17.05
C ILE A 161 -7.81 53.78 18.58
N SER A 162 -9.03 54.07 19.07
CA SER A 162 -9.35 53.99 20.50
C SER A 162 -9.38 52.56 21.07
N THR A 163 -9.56 51.53 20.24
CA THR A 163 -9.70 50.15 20.74
C THR A 163 -8.36 49.41 20.83
N PHE A 164 -7.30 49.95 20.22
CA PHE A 164 -5.97 49.33 20.22
C PHE A 164 -5.15 49.65 21.48
N ASP A 165 -5.42 50.74 22.19
CA ASP A 165 -4.71 51.10 23.44
C ASP A 165 -5.20 50.32 24.68
N CYS A 166 -6.36 49.67 24.63
CA CYS A 166 -6.90 48.95 25.78
C CYS A 166 -6.33 47.52 25.92
N ILE A 167 -5.77 46.95 24.84
CA ILE A 167 -5.34 45.53 24.82
C ILE A 167 -3.87 45.37 25.24
N THR A 168 -3.04 46.41 25.13
CA THR A 168 -1.63 46.35 25.51
C THR A 168 -1.41 46.35 27.04
N THR A 169 -2.40 46.77 27.83
CA THR A 169 -2.25 46.91 29.30
C THR A 169 -2.64 45.64 30.08
N LEU A 170 -3.32 44.66 29.47
CA LEU A 170 -3.83 43.49 30.21
C LEU A 170 -2.88 42.28 30.24
N VAL A 171 -1.75 42.31 29.52
CA VAL A 171 -0.87 41.13 29.32
C VAL A 171 0.40 41.15 30.20
N ILE A 172 0.62 42.18 31.01
CA ILE A 172 1.81 42.27 31.89
C ILE A 172 1.55 41.76 33.33
N ALA A 173 0.33 41.37 33.72
CA ALA A 173 -0.01 41.19 35.13
C ALA A 173 -0.14 39.75 35.68
N THR A 174 0.14 38.67 34.95
CA THR A 174 0.05 37.32 35.54
C THR A 174 1.17 36.39 35.10
N MET A 175 2.39 36.70 35.54
CA MET A 175 3.48 35.73 35.69
C MET A 175 4.20 35.99 37.02
N GLU A 176 3.66 35.44 38.10
CA GLU A 176 4.20 35.22 39.46
C GLU A 176 2.98 34.61 40.20
N ASP A 177 2.98 33.47 40.89
CA ASP A 177 3.93 33.00 41.87
C ASP A 177 3.55 31.55 42.34
N SER A 178 4.56 30.81 42.80
CA SER A 178 4.57 29.87 43.95
C SER A 178 3.86 28.50 44.00
N HIS A 179 4.66 27.53 44.46
CA HIS A 179 4.38 26.17 44.96
C HIS A 179 3.51 26.11 46.24
N HIS A 180 2.72 25.04 46.45
CA HIS A 180 2.76 24.11 47.60
C HIS A 180 1.57 23.13 47.73
N HIS A 181 1.84 22.00 48.41
CA HIS A 181 1.04 20.82 48.73
C HIS A 181 -0.37 21.03 49.32
N HIS A 182 -1.32 20.11 49.04
CA HIS A 182 -1.97 19.26 50.06
C HIS A 182 -2.92 18.19 49.47
N HIS A 183 -2.87 16.99 50.06
CA HIS A 183 -3.87 15.90 49.95
C HIS A 183 -5.13 16.26 50.76
N PRO A 184 -6.29 15.68 50.43
CA PRO A 184 -6.92 14.83 51.44
C PRO A 184 -7.51 13.51 50.91
N ASP A 185 -7.60 12.57 51.83
CA ASP A 185 -8.37 11.33 51.84
C ASP A 185 -9.87 11.58 51.63
N ASP A 186 -10.56 10.60 51.02
CA ASP A 186 -11.88 10.21 51.53
C ASP A 186 -12.18 8.73 51.24
N THR A 187 -12.34 8.00 52.33
CA THR A 187 -12.71 6.59 52.46
C THR A 187 -14.22 6.40 52.45
N HIS A 188 -14.74 5.48 51.62
CA HIS A 188 -16.04 4.87 51.90
C HIS A 188 -16.01 3.34 51.66
N HIS A 189 -16.22 2.62 52.77
CA HIS A 189 -16.41 1.18 52.86
C HIS A 189 -17.86 0.76 52.57
N HIS A 190 -18.04 -0.36 51.86
CA HIS A 190 -19.23 -1.22 51.95
C HIS A 190 -18.82 -2.72 51.89
N PRO A 191 -19.61 -3.64 52.51
CA PRO A 191 -19.16 -4.92 53.07
C PRO A 191 -19.27 -6.13 52.10
N PRO A 192 -18.72 -7.32 52.45
CA PRO A 192 -18.60 -8.45 51.54
C PRO A 192 -19.86 -9.33 51.53
N SER A 193 -20.40 -9.64 50.34
CA SER A 193 -21.45 -10.66 50.17
C SER A 193 -20.85 -12.02 49.86
N SER A 194 -21.08 -12.98 50.76
CA SER A 194 -20.78 -14.40 50.61
C SER A 194 -21.63 -15.06 49.52
N SER A 195 -21.00 -15.64 48.49
CA SER A 195 -21.65 -16.50 47.48
C SER A 195 -21.51 -17.99 47.84
N PRO A 196 -22.55 -18.83 47.68
CA PRO A 196 -22.49 -20.27 47.97
C PRO A 196 -21.73 -21.05 46.87
N PRO A 197 -21.21 -22.26 47.16
CA PRO A 197 -20.37 -23.00 46.22
C PRO A 197 -21.18 -23.58 45.06
N THR A 198 -20.76 -23.29 43.83
CA THR A 198 -21.30 -23.88 42.60
C THR A 198 -20.90 -25.35 42.48
N THR A 199 -21.85 -26.27 42.60
CA THR A 199 -21.68 -27.69 42.23
C THR A 199 -21.67 -27.85 40.71
N GLY A 200 -20.57 -28.35 40.14
CA GLY A 200 -20.48 -28.69 38.71
C GLY A 200 -21.17 -30.02 38.40
N THR A 201 -21.45 -30.32 37.13
CA THR A 201 -22.03 -31.59 36.67
C THR A 201 -21.10 -32.33 35.69
N CYS A 202 -21.08 -33.66 35.78
CA CYS A 202 -20.23 -34.53 34.96
C CYS A 202 -20.69 -34.53 33.50
N CYS A 203 -19.78 -34.24 32.56
CA CYS A 203 -20.06 -34.14 31.13
C CYS A 203 -20.45 -35.46 30.43
N LYS A 204 -20.32 -36.61 31.09
CA LYS A 204 -20.72 -37.93 30.55
C LYS A 204 -22.10 -38.40 30.99
N CYS A 205 -22.56 -38.04 32.19
CA CYS A 205 -23.79 -38.57 32.77
C CYS A 205 -24.69 -37.52 33.44
N GLY A 206 -24.28 -36.25 33.51
CA GLY A 206 -25.07 -35.15 34.07
C GLY A 206 -25.20 -35.13 35.59
N GLY A 207 -24.60 -36.08 36.32
CA GLY A 207 -24.63 -36.11 37.79
C GLY A 207 -23.74 -35.04 38.44
N PRO A 208 -24.04 -34.59 39.67
CA PRO A 208 -23.25 -33.58 40.39
C PRO A 208 -21.83 -34.07 40.69
N THR A 209 -20.84 -33.20 40.55
CA THR A 209 -19.42 -33.48 40.75
C THR A 209 -18.70 -32.33 41.47
N THR A 210 -17.74 -32.68 42.33
CA THR A 210 -16.87 -31.75 43.07
C THR A 210 -15.56 -31.46 42.34
N PHE A 211 -15.34 -32.02 41.14
CA PHE A 211 -14.14 -31.74 40.34
C PHE A 211 -14.25 -30.40 39.62
N ALA A 212 -13.21 -29.57 39.76
CA ALA A 212 -13.11 -28.29 39.05
C ALA A 212 -12.98 -28.52 37.53
N PRO A 213 -13.63 -27.70 36.68
CA PRO A 213 -13.47 -27.80 35.23
C PRO A 213 -12.00 -27.59 34.84
N PRO A 214 -11.47 -28.32 33.85
CA PRO A 214 -10.09 -28.15 33.41
C PRO A 214 -9.87 -26.74 32.86
N ILE A 215 -8.73 -26.15 33.23
CA ILE A 215 -8.28 -24.84 32.76
C ILE A 215 -8.18 -24.88 31.22
N PRO A 216 -8.81 -23.95 30.48
CA PRO A 216 -8.72 -23.93 29.03
C PRO A 216 -7.28 -23.64 28.61
N THR A 217 -6.57 -24.67 28.17
CA THR A 217 -5.32 -24.52 27.41
C THR A 217 -5.68 -23.95 26.03
N PRO A 218 -4.99 -22.89 25.55
CA PRO A 218 -5.24 -22.34 24.23
C PRO A 218 -4.52 -23.22 23.19
N ILE A 219 -4.98 -24.45 23.01
CA ILE A 219 -4.53 -25.34 21.94
C ILE A 219 -5.71 -25.45 20.98
N PHE A 220 -5.88 -24.45 20.12
CA PHE A 220 -6.47 -24.53 18.78
C PHE A 220 -6.40 -23.12 18.22
N SER A 221 -5.36 -22.85 17.44
CA SER A 221 -5.39 -21.70 16.53
C SER A 221 -6.62 -21.86 15.64
N PRO A 222 -7.48 -20.84 15.49
CA PRO A 222 -8.59 -20.93 14.56
C PRO A 222 -8.04 -21.18 13.15
N PRO A 223 -8.76 -21.92 12.29
CA PRO A 223 -8.32 -22.12 10.92
C PRO A 223 -8.09 -20.76 10.23
N PRO A 224 -7.10 -20.65 9.32
CA PRO A 224 -6.79 -19.40 8.64
C PRO A 224 -8.06 -18.88 7.99
N THR A 225 -8.51 -17.72 8.45
CA THR A 225 -9.78 -17.13 8.01
C THR A 225 -9.59 -16.65 6.58
N TYR A 226 -10.16 -17.39 5.62
CA TYR A 226 -10.39 -16.88 4.28
C TYR A 226 -11.08 -15.52 4.41
N ARG A 227 -10.44 -14.47 3.90
CA ARG A 227 -10.93 -13.10 4.04
C ARG A 227 -11.46 -12.64 2.68
N PRO A 228 -12.79 -12.52 2.51
CA PRO A 228 -13.37 -12.08 1.26
C PRO A 228 -12.91 -10.66 0.91
N ILE A 229 -12.86 -10.32 -0.38
CA ILE A 229 -12.51 -9.00 -0.93
C ILE A 229 -13.27 -7.84 -0.26
N ARG A 230 -14.47 -8.09 0.28
CA ARG A 230 -15.29 -7.06 0.97
C ARG A 230 -14.79 -6.69 2.36
N ALA A 231 -13.80 -7.38 2.90
CA ALA A 231 -13.24 -7.03 4.20
C ALA A 231 -12.28 -5.83 4.08
N PRO A 232 -12.29 -4.88 5.04
CA PRO A 232 -11.47 -3.67 4.97
C PRO A 232 -9.97 -3.99 4.86
N ALA A 233 -9.28 -3.44 3.86
CA ALA A 233 -7.84 -3.63 3.67
C ALA A 233 -7.06 -3.25 4.94
N ILE A 234 -6.20 -4.15 5.44
CA ILE A 234 -5.44 -3.92 6.69
C ILE A 234 -4.14 -3.19 6.33
N PRO A 235 -3.89 -1.98 6.88
CA PRO A 235 -2.64 -1.29 6.66
C PRO A 235 -1.47 -2.10 7.24
N PRO A 236 -0.28 -2.06 6.61
CA PRO A 236 0.90 -2.74 7.12
C PRO A 236 1.29 -2.16 8.48
N ASP A 237 1.77 -3.02 9.39
CA ASP A 237 2.30 -2.61 10.69
C ASP A 237 3.57 -1.77 10.51
N PRO A 238 3.62 -0.53 11.04
CA PRO A 238 4.81 0.33 10.98
C PRO A 238 6.11 -0.34 11.48
N ASN A 239 6.02 -1.26 12.44
CA ASN A 239 7.18 -2.01 12.93
C ASN A 239 7.69 -3.02 11.89
N SER A 240 6.78 -3.69 11.16
CA SER A 240 7.11 -4.57 10.04
C SER A 240 7.86 -3.80 8.94
N THR A 241 7.38 -2.61 8.57
CA THR A 241 8.04 -1.78 7.54
C THR A 241 9.46 -1.37 7.93
N ARG A 242 9.69 -1.00 9.19
CA ARG A 242 11.04 -0.68 9.69
C ARG A 242 11.98 -1.89 9.65
N ALA A 243 11.49 -3.06 10.06
CA ALA A 243 12.27 -4.30 10.02
C ALA A 243 12.70 -4.66 8.59
N ILE A 244 11.81 -4.49 7.60
CA ILE A 244 12.12 -4.72 6.19
C ILE A 244 13.25 -3.79 5.73
N ILE A 245 13.18 -2.50 6.03
CA ILE A 245 14.20 -1.52 5.59
C ILE A 245 15.59 -1.91 6.11
N LEU A 246 15.68 -2.32 7.38
CA LEU A 246 16.93 -2.67 8.06
C LEU A 246 17.46 -4.06 7.70
N SER A 247 16.62 -4.96 7.18
CA SER A 247 17.05 -6.31 6.77
C SER A 247 18.11 -6.24 5.67
N PRO A 248 19.10 -7.17 5.63
CA PRO A 248 20.06 -7.22 4.53
C PRO A 248 19.36 -7.61 3.22
N VAL A 249 19.86 -7.09 2.09
CA VAL A 249 19.37 -7.54 0.77
C VAL A 249 19.77 -9.01 0.59
N PRO A 250 18.82 -9.92 0.31
CA PRO A 250 19.15 -11.31 -0.01
C PRO A 250 20.18 -11.41 -1.14
N GLN A 251 21.09 -12.37 -1.06
CA GLN A 251 22.18 -12.55 -2.02
C GLN A 251 21.93 -13.78 -2.90
N PRO A 252 22.41 -13.77 -4.17
CA PRO A 252 22.27 -14.93 -5.04
C PRO A 252 23.03 -16.13 -4.47
N GLN A 253 22.48 -17.32 -4.68
CA GLN A 253 23.15 -18.57 -4.33
C GLN A 253 23.12 -19.52 -5.50
N LYS A 254 24.26 -20.20 -5.72
CA LYS A 254 24.33 -21.32 -6.65
C LYS A 254 23.39 -22.44 -6.18
N VAL A 255 22.66 -23.02 -7.12
CA VAL A 255 21.78 -24.16 -6.85
C VAL A 255 22.59 -25.45 -6.99
N PRO A 256 22.80 -26.24 -5.92
CA PRO A 256 23.51 -27.50 -6.03
C PRO A 256 22.62 -28.60 -6.63
N ILE A 257 23.21 -29.39 -7.52
CA ILE A 257 22.54 -30.55 -8.10
C ILE A 257 22.30 -31.59 -6.99
N LEU A 258 21.09 -32.13 -6.93
CA LEU A 258 20.69 -33.19 -6.02
C LEU A 258 21.45 -34.48 -6.38
N PRO A 259 22.26 -35.05 -5.47
CA PRO A 259 22.98 -36.29 -5.76
C PRO A 259 22.04 -37.52 -5.67
N PRO A 260 22.30 -38.59 -6.45
CA PRO A 260 21.66 -39.89 -6.25
C PRO A 260 22.19 -40.58 -4.96
N PRO A 261 21.47 -41.58 -4.42
CA PRO A 261 20.20 -42.13 -4.90
C PRO A 261 19.02 -41.17 -4.65
N TYR A 262 18.04 -41.21 -5.56
CA TYR A 262 16.84 -40.40 -5.45
C TYR A 262 15.74 -41.12 -4.68
N ASP A 263 15.06 -40.39 -3.81
CA ASP A 263 13.90 -40.85 -3.05
C ASP A 263 12.76 -39.84 -3.22
N PHE A 264 12.29 -39.70 -4.46
CA PHE A 264 11.21 -38.78 -4.81
C PHE A 264 9.89 -39.28 -4.23
N HIS A 265 9.16 -38.36 -3.61
CA HIS A 265 7.87 -38.64 -3.02
C HIS A 265 6.95 -37.43 -3.17
N THR A 266 5.65 -37.67 -3.07
CA THR A 266 4.64 -36.61 -3.17
C THR A 266 4.90 -35.55 -2.09
N PRO A 267 5.12 -34.27 -2.46
CA PRO A 267 5.43 -33.23 -1.52
C PRO A 267 4.18 -32.84 -0.71
N THR A 268 4.41 -32.34 0.50
CA THR A 268 3.37 -32.09 1.51
C THR A 268 3.49 -30.70 2.10
N LYS A 269 2.38 -30.15 2.58
CA LYS A 269 2.35 -28.89 3.33
C LYS A 269 2.91 -29.11 4.73
N ARG A 270 3.79 -28.22 5.17
CA ARG A 270 4.46 -28.32 6.48
C ARG A 270 4.42 -27.04 7.31
N ILE A 271 4.11 -25.90 6.69
CA ILE A 271 4.06 -24.61 7.37
C ILE A 271 2.66 -24.40 7.94
N HIS A 272 2.56 -24.33 9.27
CA HIS A 272 1.30 -24.07 9.98
C HIS A 272 1.41 -22.87 10.93
N SER A 273 2.63 -22.42 11.24
CA SER A 273 2.91 -21.38 12.21
C SER A 273 4.06 -20.46 11.76
N PRO A 274 4.22 -19.27 12.41
CA PRO A 274 5.39 -18.42 12.18
C PRO A 274 6.72 -19.09 12.55
N ASP A 275 6.73 -20.05 13.49
CA ASP A 275 7.92 -20.83 13.85
C ASP A 275 8.35 -21.78 12.74
N ASP A 276 7.39 -22.38 12.04
CA ASP A 276 7.65 -23.23 10.87
C ASP A 276 8.32 -22.41 9.75
N ILE A 277 7.85 -21.18 9.54
CA ILE A 277 8.47 -20.23 8.60
C ILE A 277 9.92 -19.94 9.00
N ARG A 278 10.17 -19.56 10.27
CA ARG A 278 11.53 -19.29 10.75
C ARG A 278 12.45 -20.50 10.50
N SER A 279 11.98 -21.69 10.85
CA SER A 279 12.71 -22.94 10.64
C SER A 279 13.02 -23.20 9.17
N PHE A 280 12.07 -22.93 8.27
CA PHE A 280 12.29 -23.04 6.82
C PHE A 280 13.33 -22.03 6.32
N HIS A 281 13.22 -20.75 6.71
CA HIS A 281 14.17 -19.71 6.31
C HIS A 281 15.58 -19.93 6.85
N ASP A 282 15.72 -20.57 8.00
CA ASP A 282 17.02 -20.93 8.55
C ASP A 282 17.63 -22.18 7.91
N SER A 283 16.80 -23.02 7.29
CA SER A 283 17.23 -24.23 6.57
C SER A 283 18.01 -23.93 5.29
N PHE A 284 18.76 -24.93 4.84
CA PHE A 284 19.43 -24.89 3.53
C PHE A 284 18.42 -24.65 2.39
N SER A 285 17.30 -25.39 2.38
CA SER A 285 16.27 -25.30 1.33
C SER A 285 15.70 -23.89 1.21
N GLY A 286 15.38 -23.24 2.33
CA GLY A 286 14.81 -21.88 2.32
C GLY A 286 15.82 -20.82 1.87
N LYS A 287 17.06 -20.89 2.36
CA LYS A 287 18.14 -19.98 1.95
C LYS A 287 18.46 -20.12 0.47
N ASN A 288 18.56 -21.35 -0.03
CA ASN A 288 18.91 -21.61 -1.42
C ASN A 288 17.76 -21.30 -2.39
N PHE A 289 16.51 -21.54 -1.99
CA PHE A 289 15.35 -21.12 -2.78
C PHE A 289 15.29 -19.59 -2.95
N LEU A 290 15.44 -18.82 -1.87
CA LEU A 290 15.50 -17.36 -1.96
C LEU A 290 16.75 -16.92 -2.76
N GLY A 291 17.88 -17.58 -2.56
CA GLY A 291 19.11 -17.34 -3.33
C GLY A 291 18.95 -17.60 -4.83
N PHE A 292 18.15 -18.60 -5.22
CA PHE A 292 17.79 -18.88 -6.61
C PHE A 292 16.94 -17.75 -7.21
N VAL A 293 15.94 -17.23 -6.49
CA VAL A 293 15.14 -16.08 -6.93
C VAL A 293 16.04 -14.85 -7.16
N VAL A 294 17.00 -14.61 -6.26
CA VAL A 294 17.98 -13.52 -6.42
C VAL A 294 18.90 -13.79 -7.63
N ALA A 295 19.34 -15.04 -7.84
CA ALA A 295 20.16 -15.40 -9.00
C ALA A 295 19.42 -15.18 -10.33
N LEU A 296 18.13 -15.51 -10.40
CA LEU A 296 17.27 -15.16 -11.55
C LEU A 296 17.21 -13.64 -11.75
N SER A 297 17.00 -12.85 -10.69
CA SER A 297 17.01 -11.39 -10.75
C SER A 297 18.33 -10.84 -11.29
N GLU A 298 19.46 -11.32 -10.79
CA GLU A 298 20.79 -10.86 -11.23
C GLU A 298 21.10 -11.29 -12.67
N SER A 299 20.61 -12.46 -13.12
CA SER A 299 20.81 -12.94 -14.49
C SER A 299 20.25 -12.01 -15.57
N ILE A 300 19.22 -11.22 -15.23
CA ILE A 300 18.57 -10.26 -16.14
C ILE A 300 18.96 -8.80 -15.87
N ARG A 301 19.94 -8.55 -15.00
CA ARG A 301 20.39 -7.18 -14.68
C ARG A 301 20.81 -6.44 -15.95
N GLY A 302 20.17 -5.29 -16.20
CA GLY A 302 20.47 -4.44 -17.36
C GLY A 302 20.14 -5.03 -18.73
N ARG A 303 19.37 -6.12 -18.81
CA ARG A 303 19.00 -6.80 -20.06
C ARG A 303 17.54 -6.59 -20.40
N LYS A 304 17.23 -6.41 -21.68
CA LYS A 304 15.87 -6.36 -22.20
C LYS A 304 15.29 -7.76 -22.37
N ILE A 305 13.95 -7.83 -22.49
CA ILE A 305 13.27 -9.05 -22.88
C ILE A 305 13.76 -9.50 -24.27
N SER A 306 13.90 -8.60 -25.24
CA SER A 306 14.31 -8.97 -26.61
C SER A 306 15.79 -9.34 -26.78
N ASP A 307 16.63 -9.13 -25.76
CA ASP A 307 18.05 -9.45 -25.86
C ASP A 307 18.27 -10.95 -26.08
N GLN A 308 19.32 -11.29 -26.83
CA GLN A 308 19.68 -12.67 -27.09
C GLN A 308 20.18 -13.34 -25.79
N CYS A 309 19.69 -14.55 -25.53
CA CYS A 309 20.12 -15.39 -24.43
C CYS A 309 20.26 -16.85 -24.88
N HIS A 310 20.90 -17.66 -24.05
CA HIS A 310 20.94 -19.11 -24.26
C HIS A 310 19.54 -19.69 -24.02
N GLU A 311 19.05 -20.52 -24.95
CA GLU A 311 17.76 -21.19 -24.85
C GLU A 311 18.00 -22.70 -25.06
N SER A 312 18.11 -23.46 -23.96
CA SER A 312 18.29 -24.91 -24.03
C SER A 312 17.03 -25.63 -24.57
N PRO A 313 17.15 -26.90 -24.99
CA PRO A 313 15.98 -27.71 -25.36
C PRO A 313 14.92 -27.78 -24.26
N THR A 314 15.35 -27.77 -22.99
CA THR A 314 14.46 -27.70 -21.82
C THR A 314 13.66 -26.41 -21.84
N ILE A 315 14.29 -25.24 -22.06
CA ILE A 315 13.59 -23.95 -22.14
C ILE A 315 12.53 -23.96 -23.23
N LEU A 316 12.87 -24.45 -24.42
CA LEU A 316 11.91 -24.56 -25.54
C LEU A 316 10.74 -25.50 -25.20
N ALA A 317 11.01 -26.60 -24.50
CA ALA A 317 9.97 -27.52 -24.05
C ALA A 317 9.05 -26.88 -22.99
N VAL A 318 9.59 -26.10 -22.04
CA VAL A 318 8.77 -25.35 -21.07
C VAL A 318 7.88 -24.32 -21.77
N LEU A 319 8.42 -23.59 -22.75
CA LEU A 319 7.64 -22.64 -23.55
C LEU A 319 6.50 -23.35 -24.31
N SER A 320 6.76 -24.52 -24.88
CA SER A 320 5.75 -25.34 -25.55
C SER A 320 4.66 -25.83 -24.59
N ILE A 321 5.01 -26.17 -23.35
CA ILE A 321 4.04 -26.53 -22.30
C ILE A 321 3.15 -25.33 -21.97
N LEU A 322 3.71 -24.14 -21.74
CA LEU A 322 2.93 -22.93 -21.46
C LEU A 322 2.01 -22.53 -22.62
N GLU A 323 2.46 -22.72 -23.86
CA GLU A 323 1.62 -22.53 -25.05
C GLU A 323 0.45 -23.53 -25.06
N THR A 324 0.70 -24.81 -24.73
CA THR A 324 -0.35 -25.83 -24.61
C THR A 324 -1.40 -25.43 -23.57
N LEU A 325 -0.98 -24.93 -22.40
CA LEU A 325 -1.91 -24.45 -21.38
C LEU A 325 -2.71 -23.21 -21.82
N THR A 326 -2.09 -22.36 -22.65
CA THR A 326 -2.74 -21.20 -23.27
C THR A 326 -3.84 -21.64 -24.24
N LEU A 327 -3.59 -22.68 -25.04
CA LEU A 327 -4.58 -23.29 -25.94
C LEU A 327 -5.73 -23.95 -25.17
N PHE A 328 -5.45 -24.61 -24.05
CA PHE A 328 -6.53 -25.14 -23.19
C PHE A 328 -7.50 -24.05 -22.74
N ALA A 329 -7.02 -22.81 -22.51
CA ALA A 329 -7.87 -21.69 -22.16
C ALA A 329 -8.75 -21.24 -23.34
N ASP A 330 -8.23 -21.28 -24.57
CA ASP A 330 -9.03 -21.00 -25.78
C ASP A 330 -10.11 -22.06 -26.01
N GLU A 331 -9.80 -23.32 -25.73
CA GLU A 331 -10.72 -24.46 -25.82
C GLU A 331 -11.70 -24.56 -24.64
N THR A 332 -11.62 -23.65 -23.68
CA THR A 332 -12.46 -23.68 -22.47
C THR A 332 -13.08 -22.30 -22.25
N PRO A 333 -14.06 -21.91 -23.09
CA PRO A 333 -14.66 -20.59 -23.01
C PRO A 333 -15.41 -20.37 -21.68
N PRO A 334 -15.53 -19.12 -21.19
CA PRO A 334 -16.29 -18.81 -19.99
C PRO A 334 -17.76 -19.21 -20.13
N VAL A 335 -18.33 -19.77 -19.07
CA VAL A 335 -19.77 -20.06 -19.06
C VAL A 335 -20.57 -18.82 -18.66
N PRO A 336 -21.79 -18.63 -19.20
CA PRO A 336 -22.69 -17.59 -18.73
C PRO A 336 -22.99 -17.77 -17.24
N GLN A 337 -22.75 -16.74 -16.44
CA GLN A 337 -23.02 -16.77 -15.01
C GLN A 337 -23.48 -15.41 -14.50
N SER A 338 -24.28 -15.42 -13.43
CA SER A 338 -24.70 -14.20 -12.73
C SER A 338 -23.63 -13.65 -11.79
N ALA A 339 -22.68 -14.49 -11.36
CA ALA A 339 -21.60 -14.09 -10.48
C ALA A 339 -20.57 -13.19 -11.19
N ARG A 340 -20.20 -12.09 -10.53
CA ARG A 340 -19.25 -11.09 -11.05
C ARG A 340 -17.80 -11.60 -11.11
N TYR A 341 -17.41 -12.49 -10.20
CA TYR A 341 -16.07 -13.03 -10.08
C TYR A 341 -16.10 -14.56 -10.12
N GLY A 342 -14.96 -15.15 -10.47
CA GLY A 342 -14.75 -16.59 -10.47
C GLY A 342 -15.65 -17.33 -11.46
N ASN A 343 -15.27 -17.35 -12.73
CA ASN A 343 -15.97 -18.14 -13.74
C ASN A 343 -15.71 -19.64 -13.52
N VAL A 344 -16.77 -20.43 -13.36
CA VAL A 344 -16.64 -21.86 -13.06
C VAL A 344 -15.97 -22.67 -14.18
N ALA A 345 -15.92 -22.15 -15.42
CA ALA A 345 -15.16 -22.76 -16.51
C ALA A 345 -13.65 -22.89 -16.20
N TYR A 346 -13.14 -22.08 -15.27
CA TYR A 346 -11.77 -22.23 -14.76
C TYR A 346 -11.51 -23.63 -14.17
N ARG A 347 -12.52 -24.25 -13.53
CA ARG A 347 -12.39 -25.60 -12.98
C ARG A 347 -12.15 -26.63 -14.09
N THR A 348 -12.85 -26.48 -15.21
CA THR A 348 -12.66 -27.32 -16.39
C THR A 348 -11.27 -27.12 -17.00
N TRP A 349 -10.80 -25.87 -17.10
CA TRP A 349 -9.44 -25.59 -17.56
C TRP A 349 -8.38 -26.21 -16.63
N HIS A 350 -8.56 -26.03 -15.32
CA HIS A 350 -7.64 -26.54 -14.31
C HIS A 350 -7.62 -28.07 -14.29
N GLU A 351 -8.76 -28.73 -14.49
CA GLU A 351 -8.87 -30.18 -14.61
C GLU A 351 -8.13 -30.69 -15.86
N LYS A 352 -8.30 -30.05 -17.02
CA LYS A 352 -7.54 -30.36 -18.25
C LYS A 352 -6.03 -30.24 -18.02
N MET A 353 -5.58 -29.16 -17.37
CA MET A 353 -4.18 -28.95 -17.01
C MET A 353 -3.69 -30.05 -16.05
N SER A 354 -4.45 -30.36 -15.01
CA SER A 354 -4.08 -31.36 -14.00
C SER A 354 -3.95 -32.77 -14.60
N ASN A 355 -4.90 -33.15 -15.45
CA ASN A 355 -4.92 -34.47 -16.11
C ASN A 355 -3.79 -34.64 -17.13
N SER A 356 -3.28 -33.55 -17.70
CA SER A 356 -2.17 -33.57 -18.65
C SER A 356 -0.81 -33.29 -18.01
N ALA A 357 -0.76 -32.82 -16.76
CA ALA A 357 0.46 -32.36 -16.09
C ALA A 357 1.59 -33.39 -16.11
N GLU A 358 1.33 -34.65 -15.74
CA GLU A 358 2.34 -35.72 -15.76
C GLU A 358 2.96 -35.89 -17.15
N SER A 359 2.13 -35.96 -18.19
CA SER A 359 2.58 -36.10 -19.58
C SER A 359 3.40 -34.89 -20.07
N LEU A 360 3.09 -33.69 -19.56
CA LEU A 360 3.81 -32.47 -19.90
C LEU A 360 5.17 -32.45 -19.21
N ILE A 361 5.23 -32.79 -17.92
CA ILE A 361 6.48 -32.83 -17.15
C ILE A 361 7.44 -33.90 -17.68
N LEU A 362 6.94 -35.06 -18.11
CA LEU A 362 7.78 -36.11 -18.71
C LEU A 362 8.53 -35.65 -19.97
N LYS A 363 8.04 -34.63 -20.69
CA LYS A 363 8.74 -34.06 -21.85
C LYS A 363 10.00 -33.28 -21.48
N LEU A 364 10.12 -32.86 -20.21
CA LEU A 364 11.25 -32.09 -19.69
C LEU A 364 12.35 -32.97 -19.12
N LEU A 365 12.02 -34.21 -18.73
CA LEU A 365 12.91 -35.03 -17.92
C LEU A 365 13.64 -36.07 -18.77
N PRO A 366 14.96 -36.22 -18.58
CA PRO A 366 15.68 -37.37 -19.11
C PRO A 366 15.21 -38.67 -18.41
N GLU A 367 15.47 -39.82 -19.03
CA GLU A 367 14.96 -41.13 -18.58
C GLU A 367 15.27 -41.41 -17.10
N ASN A 368 16.49 -41.09 -16.66
CA ASN A 368 16.97 -41.31 -15.30
C ASN A 368 16.31 -40.43 -14.22
N LEU A 369 15.53 -39.42 -14.63
CA LEU A 369 14.84 -38.49 -13.73
C LEU A 369 13.31 -38.59 -13.84
N ARG A 370 12.75 -39.49 -14.66
CA ARG A 370 11.30 -39.62 -14.82
C ARG A 370 10.55 -39.90 -13.51
N SER A 371 11.18 -40.57 -12.55
CA SER A 371 10.61 -40.79 -11.21
C SER A 371 10.39 -39.49 -10.43
N ALA A 372 11.06 -38.38 -10.77
CA ALA A 372 10.86 -37.07 -10.15
C ALA A 372 9.48 -36.48 -10.42
N THR A 373 8.74 -37.01 -11.40
CA THR A 373 7.41 -36.52 -11.77
C THR A 373 6.43 -36.55 -10.60
N VAL A 374 6.54 -37.52 -9.69
CA VAL A 374 5.74 -37.62 -8.45
C VAL A 374 5.87 -36.37 -7.57
N GLU A 375 7.03 -35.72 -7.62
CA GLU A 375 7.31 -34.52 -6.84
C GLU A 375 7.15 -33.23 -7.64
N LEU A 376 7.48 -33.22 -8.95
CA LEU A 376 7.38 -32.03 -9.79
C LEU A 376 5.94 -31.64 -10.14
N VAL A 377 5.06 -32.61 -10.40
CA VAL A 377 3.67 -32.36 -10.84
C VAL A 377 2.89 -31.52 -9.80
N PRO A 378 2.98 -31.79 -8.49
CA PRO A 378 2.29 -30.95 -7.50
C PRO A 378 2.72 -29.48 -7.47
N TYR A 379 4.02 -29.17 -7.60
CA TYR A 379 4.47 -27.76 -7.71
C TYR A 379 3.93 -27.11 -8.98
N PHE A 380 3.99 -27.82 -10.12
CA PHE A 380 3.47 -27.33 -11.40
C PHE A 380 1.96 -27.07 -11.34
N ALA A 381 1.18 -28.03 -10.83
CA ALA A 381 -0.27 -27.90 -10.76
C ALA A 381 -0.71 -26.75 -9.85
N ASP A 382 -0.03 -26.53 -8.72
CA ASP A 382 -0.35 -25.44 -7.78
C ASP A 382 0.22 -24.07 -8.21
N SER A 383 0.83 -23.98 -9.39
CA SER A 383 1.42 -22.73 -9.94
C SER A 383 0.40 -21.79 -10.60
N PHE A 384 -0.82 -22.26 -10.85
CA PHE A 384 -1.77 -21.58 -11.75
C PHE A 384 -3.05 -21.07 -11.07
N GLY A 385 -3.15 -21.19 -9.75
CA GLY A 385 -4.31 -20.76 -8.97
C GLY A 385 -5.04 -21.94 -8.31
N ASN A 386 -6.13 -21.67 -7.59
CA ASN A 386 -6.91 -22.70 -6.91
C ASN A 386 -8.26 -22.94 -7.58
N ALA A 387 -8.52 -24.16 -8.06
CA ALA A 387 -9.78 -24.51 -8.74
C ALA A 387 -11.04 -24.34 -7.87
N SER A 388 -10.94 -24.65 -6.58
CA SER A 388 -12.10 -24.57 -5.68
C SER A 388 -12.50 -23.13 -5.40
N ARG A 389 -11.52 -22.28 -5.07
CA ARG A 389 -11.71 -20.86 -4.75
C ARG A 389 -11.78 -19.95 -5.99
N ILE A 390 -11.29 -20.43 -7.13
CA ILE A 390 -11.18 -19.67 -8.40
C ILE A 390 -10.39 -18.37 -8.16
N ASP A 391 -9.26 -18.53 -7.50
CA ASP A 391 -8.36 -17.44 -7.13
C ASP A 391 -6.91 -17.72 -7.58
N TYR A 392 -6.12 -16.65 -7.68
CA TYR A 392 -4.69 -16.69 -7.98
C TYR A 392 -3.96 -15.61 -7.18
N GLY A 393 -2.70 -15.81 -6.84
CA GLY A 393 -1.91 -14.83 -6.11
C GLY A 393 -0.45 -15.25 -5.94
N THR A 394 0.29 -14.50 -5.13
CA THR A 394 1.75 -14.62 -4.98
C THR A 394 2.22 -15.98 -4.47
N GLY A 395 1.39 -16.74 -3.75
CA GLY A 395 1.68 -18.11 -3.36
C GLY A 395 1.80 -19.06 -4.56
N HIS A 396 0.90 -18.93 -5.53
CA HIS A 396 0.92 -19.70 -6.77
C HIS A 396 2.10 -19.31 -7.66
N GLU A 397 2.38 -18.00 -7.77
CA GLU A 397 3.60 -17.49 -8.42
C GLU A 397 4.88 -18.06 -7.78
N THR A 398 4.89 -18.16 -6.44
CA THR A 398 6.01 -18.73 -5.68
C THR A 398 6.15 -20.24 -5.93
N ASN A 399 5.05 -20.98 -6.11
CA ASN A 399 5.11 -22.39 -6.53
C ASN A 399 5.65 -22.55 -7.96
N PHE A 400 5.37 -21.62 -8.87
CA PHE A 400 5.99 -21.62 -10.20
C PHE A 400 7.51 -21.45 -10.10
N ALA A 401 7.97 -20.50 -9.28
CA ALA A 401 9.39 -20.34 -8.98
C ALA A 401 9.99 -21.58 -8.29
N ALA A 402 9.24 -22.25 -7.40
CA ALA A 402 9.67 -23.49 -6.76
C ALA A 402 9.80 -24.64 -7.75
N TRP A 403 8.90 -24.74 -8.72
CA TRP A 403 8.97 -25.71 -9.80
C TRP A 403 10.22 -25.48 -10.67
N LEU A 404 10.52 -24.24 -11.05
CA LEU A 404 11.77 -23.90 -11.75
C LEU A 404 13.02 -24.22 -10.91
N TYR A 405 12.98 -23.92 -9.61
CA TYR A 405 14.05 -24.28 -8.68
C TYR A 405 14.26 -25.80 -8.62
N CYS A 406 13.19 -26.60 -8.64
CA CYS A 406 13.31 -28.05 -8.67
C CYS A 406 14.00 -28.54 -9.96
N LEU A 407 13.68 -27.96 -11.12
CA LEU A 407 14.39 -28.28 -12.37
C LEU A 407 15.89 -27.94 -12.29
N ALA A 408 16.24 -26.82 -11.68
CA ALA A 408 17.64 -26.45 -11.43
C ALA A 408 18.33 -27.42 -10.45
N ARG A 409 17.66 -27.81 -9.36
CA ARG A 409 18.15 -28.81 -8.39
C ARG A 409 18.34 -30.19 -9.01
N LEU A 410 17.58 -30.54 -10.05
CA LEU A 410 17.75 -31.79 -10.80
C LEU A 410 18.82 -31.69 -11.91
N GLY A 411 19.41 -30.51 -12.13
CA GLY A 411 20.39 -30.29 -13.21
C GLY A 411 19.78 -30.30 -14.61
N VAL A 412 18.45 -30.20 -14.72
CA VAL A 412 17.72 -30.13 -16.00
C VAL A 412 17.79 -28.72 -16.60
N VAL A 413 18.02 -27.72 -15.75
CA VAL A 413 18.24 -26.31 -16.11
C VAL A 413 19.51 -25.82 -15.41
N GLY A 414 20.41 -25.19 -16.17
CA GLY A 414 21.66 -24.60 -15.69
C GLY A 414 21.58 -23.09 -15.43
N GLU A 415 22.65 -22.49 -14.91
CA GLU A 415 22.73 -21.03 -14.70
C GLU A 415 22.74 -20.26 -16.04
N GLU A 416 23.23 -20.90 -17.11
CA GLU A 416 23.20 -20.39 -18.48
C GLU A 416 21.77 -20.14 -19.00
N ASP A 417 20.79 -20.89 -18.49
CA ASP A 417 19.39 -20.79 -18.85
C ASP A 417 18.63 -19.73 -18.03
N TYR A 418 19.21 -19.20 -16.94
CA TYR A 418 18.52 -18.26 -16.04
C TYR A 418 18.01 -16.99 -16.73
N PRO A 419 18.77 -16.35 -17.66
CA PRO A 419 18.24 -15.24 -18.43
C PRO A 419 17.00 -15.63 -19.25
N ALA A 420 16.95 -16.82 -19.83
CA ALA A 420 15.80 -17.29 -20.60
C ALA A 420 14.63 -17.72 -19.71
N LEU A 421 14.89 -18.27 -18.51
CA LEU A 421 13.86 -18.51 -17.51
C LEU A 421 13.08 -17.22 -17.19
N VAL A 422 13.77 -16.09 -17.13
CA VAL A 422 13.12 -14.80 -16.86
C VAL A 422 12.54 -14.19 -18.14
N ALA A 423 13.36 -13.98 -19.17
CA ALA A 423 13.00 -13.23 -20.38
C ALA A 423 12.15 -14.00 -21.40
N ARG A 424 11.98 -15.31 -21.24
CA ARG A 424 11.12 -16.14 -22.09
C ARG A 424 10.05 -16.84 -21.27
N VAL A 425 10.45 -17.70 -20.35
CA VAL A 425 9.53 -18.58 -19.60
C VAL A 425 8.62 -17.76 -18.68
N PHE A 426 9.19 -16.88 -17.86
CA PHE A 426 8.41 -16.08 -16.92
C PHE A 426 7.52 -15.04 -17.66
N VAL A 427 7.98 -14.48 -18.78
CA VAL A 427 7.14 -13.64 -19.66
C VAL A 427 5.92 -14.42 -20.14
N ARG A 428 6.11 -15.62 -20.70
CA ARG A 428 4.99 -16.46 -21.18
C ARG A 428 4.08 -16.94 -20.06
N TYR A 429 4.63 -17.22 -18.88
CA TYR A 429 3.85 -17.52 -17.68
C TYR A 429 2.93 -16.36 -17.31
N LEU A 430 3.43 -15.12 -17.29
CA LEU A 430 2.61 -13.95 -17.00
C LEU A 430 1.53 -13.70 -18.06
N ASP A 431 1.84 -13.92 -19.33
CA ASP A 431 0.85 -13.80 -20.40
C ASP A 431 -0.30 -14.79 -20.22
N LEU A 432 0.02 -16.05 -19.91
CA LEU A 432 -0.97 -17.07 -19.55
C LEU A 432 -1.76 -16.65 -18.31
N MET A 433 -1.11 -16.22 -17.22
CA MET A 433 -1.80 -15.83 -15.98
C MET A 433 -2.73 -14.64 -16.19
N ARG A 434 -2.30 -13.61 -16.93
CA ARG A 434 -3.16 -12.47 -17.29
C ARG A 434 -4.34 -12.90 -18.15
N LYS A 435 -4.15 -13.85 -19.07
CA LYS A 435 -5.25 -14.44 -19.86
C LYS A 435 -6.26 -15.11 -18.94
N LEU A 436 -5.83 -15.99 -18.02
CA LEU A 436 -6.72 -16.69 -17.10
C LEU A 436 -7.44 -15.72 -16.14
N GLN A 437 -6.71 -14.75 -15.57
CA GLN A 437 -7.25 -13.72 -14.68
C GLN A 437 -8.39 -12.95 -15.34
N LEU A 438 -8.22 -12.54 -16.60
CA LEU A 438 -9.23 -11.79 -17.35
C LEU A 438 -10.35 -12.68 -17.90
N LEU A 439 -10.00 -13.85 -18.45
CA LEU A 439 -10.96 -14.76 -19.09
C LEU A 439 -11.92 -15.36 -18.08
N TYR A 440 -11.41 -15.76 -16.91
CA TYR A 440 -12.21 -16.40 -15.86
C TYR A 440 -12.49 -15.50 -14.67
N CYS A 441 -12.15 -14.22 -14.73
CA CYS A 441 -12.37 -13.26 -13.64
C CYS A 441 -11.87 -13.78 -12.29
N LEU A 442 -10.65 -14.33 -12.24
CA LEU A 442 -10.08 -14.93 -11.04
C LEU A 442 -10.06 -13.91 -9.89
N GLU A 443 -10.23 -14.37 -8.66
CA GLU A 443 -10.11 -13.52 -7.48
C GLU A 443 -8.63 -13.38 -7.06
N PRO A 444 -8.20 -12.20 -6.56
CA PRO A 444 -6.89 -12.04 -5.94
C PRO A 444 -6.77 -12.82 -4.62
N ALA A 445 -5.98 -13.88 -4.60
CA ALA A 445 -5.71 -14.71 -3.43
C ALA A 445 -4.77 -14.00 -2.46
N GLY A 446 -5.23 -13.76 -1.23
CA GLY A 446 -4.41 -13.12 -0.20
C GLY A 446 -4.07 -11.66 -0.46
N SER A 447 -4.81 -10.96 -1.35
CA SER A 447 -4.54 -9.56 -1.63
C SER A 447 -4.75 -8.69 -0.38
N HIS A 448 -3.82 -7.76 -0.17
CA HIS A 448 -3.95 -6.70 0.83
C HIS A 448 -4.75 -5.49 0.28
N GLY A 449 -5.44 -5.65 -0.86
CA GLY A 449 -6.07 -4.57 -1.60
C GLY A 449 -5.05 -3.47 -1.93
N VAL A 450 -5.41 -2.22 -1.62
CA VAL A 450 -4.54 -1.04 -1.82
C VAL A 450 -3.22 -1.09 -1.03
N TRP A 451 -3.09 -1.98 -0.05
CA TRP A 451 -1.86 -2.13 0.75
C TRP A 451 -0.91 -3.20 0.20
N GLY A 452 -1.27 -3.91 -0.86
CA GLY A 452 -0.38 -4.83 -1.57
C GLY A 452 0.46 -4.12 -2.64
N LEU A 453 1.52 -4.78 -3.09
CA LEU A 453 2.32 -4.31 -4.23
C LEU A 453 1.48 -4.34 -5.52
N ASP A 454 0.83 -5.48 -5.76
CA ASP A 454 -0.07 -5.76 -6.87
C ASP A 454 -1.11 -6.80 -6.40
N ASP A 455 -2.20 -6.96 -7.15
CA ASP A 455 -3.26 -7.89 -6.78
C ASP A 455 -2.81 -9.36 -6.88
N TYR A 456 -1.92 -9.66 -7.83
CA TYR A 456 -1.58 -11.05 -8.20
C TYR A 456 -0.09 -11.37 -8.12
N HIS A 457 0.77 -10.43 -8.52
CA HIS A 457 2.16 -10.71 -8.85
C HIS A 457 3.16 -9.95 -7.99
N PHE A 458 4.32 -10.56 -7.71
CA PHE A 458 5.43 -9.90 -7.02
C PHE A 458 6.74 -10.05 -7.80
N LEU A 459 7.09 -11.28 -8.19
CA LEU A 459 8.35 -11.59 -8.88
C LEU A 459 8.62 -10.77 -10.15
N PRO A 460 7.64 -10.42 -11.03
CA PRO A 460 7.98 -9.62 -12.21
C PRO A 460 8.42 -8.19 -11.88
N PHE A 461 8.05 -7.64 -10.72
CA PHE A 461 8.58 -6.36 -10.26
C PHE A 461 10.02 -6.49 -9.78
N ILE A 462 10.40 -7.62 -9.16
CA ILE A 462 11.80 -7.92 -8.82
C ILE A 462 12.62 -8.01 -10.10
N PHE A 463 12.25 -8.91 -11.02
CA PHE A 463 12.99 -9.14 -12.25
C PHE A 463 13.04 -7.89 -13.12
N GLY A 464 11.90 -7.22 -13.31
CA GLY A 464 11.81 -6.02 -14.12
C GLY A 464 12.57 -4.82 -13.55
N SER A 465 12.65 -4.69 -12.22
CA SER A 465 13.50 -3.64 -11.62
C SER A 465 14.98 -3.93 -11.83
N SER A 466 15.38 -5.20 -11.87
CA SER A 466 16.75 -5.62 -12.21
C SER A 466 17.12 -5.28 -13.66
N GLN A 467 16.21 -5.52 -14.61
CA GLN A 467 16.41 -5.12 -16.02
C GLN A 467 16.71 -3.64 -16.19
N LEU A 468 16.16 -2.80 -15.31
CA LEU A 468 16.27 -1.34 -15.37
C LEU A 468 17.43 -0.78 -14.50
N ILE A 469 18.19 -1.62 -13.81
CA ILE A 469 19.38 -1.19 -13.07
C ILE A 469 20.35 -0.51 -14.04
N ASP A 470 20.88 0.65 -13.62
CA ASP A 470 21.79 1.51 -14.36
C ASP A 470 21.27 1.99 -15.73
N HIS A 471 19.96 1.85 -15.99
CA HIS A 471 19.36 2.36 -17.21
C HIS A 471 19.53 3.89 -17.30
N LYS A 472 20.05 4.34 -18.46
CA LYS A 472 20.50 5.73 -18.68
C LYS A 472 19.39 6.75 -18.48
N TYR A 473 18.21 6.50 -19.06
CA TYR A 473 17.11 7.48 -19.11
C TYR A 473 15.92 7.14 -18.22
N MET A 474 15.44 5.89 -18.27
CA MET A 474 14.31 5.43 -17.45
C MET A 474 14.69 5.28 -15.97
N LYS A 475 14.01 6.03 -15.11
CA LYS A 475 14.15 5.99 -13.64
C LYS A 475 12.85 5.46 -13.02
N PRO A 476 12.79 5.11 -11.72
CA PRO A 476 11.55 4.62 -11.09
C PRO A 476 10.34 5.54 -11.32
N LYS A 477 10.51 6.87 -11.26
CA LYS A 477 9.46 7.84 -11.57
C LYS A 477 8.91 7.79 -13.01
N SER A 478 9.63 7.16 -13.95
CA SER A 478 9.24 7.06 -15.35
C SER A 478 7.98 6.22 -15.57
N ILE A 479 7.55 5.42 -14.57
CA ILE A 479 6.30 4.65 -14.64
C ILE A 479 5.04 5.53 -14.81
N HIS A 480 5.16 6.84 -14.51
CA HIS A 480 4.08 7.82 -14.69
C HIS A 480 4.00 8.42 -16.09
N ASN A 481 5.00 8.17 -16.93
CA ASN A 481 5.04 8.66 -18.31
C ASN A 481 4.41 7.62 -19.24
N GLU A 482 3.28 7.95 -19.85
CA GLU A 482 2.55 7.05 -20.75
C GLU A 482 3.35 6.70 -22.00
N ASP A 483 4.08 7.65 -22.61
CA ASP A 483 4.91 7.37 -23.79
C ASP A 483 5.99 6.31 -23.46
N ILE A 484 6.56 6.34 -22.26
CA ILE A 484 7.53 5.34 -21.83
C ILE A 484 6.86 3.96 -21.70
N LEU A 485 5.66 3.90 -21.12
CA LEU A 485 4.94 2.63 -20.98
C LEU A 485 4.53 2.07 -22.33
N GLU A 486 3.99 2.89 -23.23
CA GLU A 486 3.56 2.46 -24.56
C GLU A 486 4.72 1.92 -25.40
N ASN A 487 5.88 2.59 -25.36
CA ASN A 487 7.03 2.22 -26.20
C ASN A 487 7.92 1.13 -25.60
N PHE A 488 8.01 1.01 -24.27
CA PHE A 488 9.00 0.13 -23.62
C PHE A 488 8.40 -0.98 -22.75
N SER A 489 7.08 -1.05 -22.55
CA SER A 489 6.46 -2.13 -21.77
C SER A 489 6.73 -3.54 -22.32
N LYS A 490 6.94 -3.68 -23.64
CA LYS A 490 7.28 -4.97 -24.25
C LYS A 490 8.72 -5.43 -23.98
N GLU A 491 9.58 -4.52 -23.53
CA GLU A 491 11.01 -4.79 -23.31
C GLU A 491 11.37 -4.98 -21.84
N TYR A 492 10.55 -4.48 -20.91
CA TYR A 492 10.83 -4.46 -19.47
C TYR A 492 9.62 -4.93 -18.66
N LEU A 493 9.79 -6.02 -17.90
CA LEU A 493 8.74 -6.66 -17.10
C LEU A 493 8.07 -5.68 -16.12
N TYR A 494 8.83 -4.79 -15.49
CA TYR A 494 8.29 -3.83 -14.53
C TYR A 494 7.30 -2.90 -15.23
N LEU A 495 7.69 -2.37 -16.39
CA LEU A 495 6.85 -1.47 -17.18
C LEU A 495 5.63 -2.22 -17.75
N ALA A 496 5.81 -3.48 -18.17
CA ALA A 496 4.71 -4.35 -18.58
C ALA A 496 3.65 -4.50 -17.47
N CYS A 497 4.09 -4.73 -16.23
CA CYS A 497 3.19 -4.83 -15.08
C CYS A 497 2.47 -3.51 -14.79
N ILE A 498 3.18 -2.37 -14.81
CA ILE A 498 2.54 -1.06 -14.62
C ILE A 498 1.49 -0.79 -15.71
N ALA A 499 1.83 -1.05 -16.98
CA ALA A 499 0.91 -0.88 -18.09
C ALA A 499 -0.34 -1.75 -17.93
N PHE A 500 -0.17 -3.00 -17.47
CA PHE A 500 -1.29 -3.90 -17.17
C PHE A 500 -2.17 -3.35 -16.02
N VAL A 501 -1.56 -2.92 -14.92
CA VAL A 501 -2.28 -2.34 -13.78
C VAL A 501 -3.11 -1.13 -14.19
N LYS A 502 -2.52 -0.18 -14.94
CA LYS A 502 -3.22 1.01 -15.46
C LYS A 502 -4.33 0.66 -16.45
N LYS A 503 -4.19 -0.44 -17.19
CA LYS A 503 -5.24 -0.92 -18.10
C LYS A 503 -6.45 -1.43 -17.33
N VAL A 504 -6.25 -2.25 -16.30
CA VAL A 504 -7.32 -2.97 -15.59
C VAL A 504 -7.93 -2.16 -14.44
N LYS A 505 -7.16 -1.32 -13.75
CA LYS A 505 -7.66 -0.45 -12.68
C LYS A 505 -7.94 0.95 -13.23
N LYS A 506 -9.10 1.52 -12.86
CA LYS A 506 -9.52 2.86 -13.28
C LYS A 506 -9.32 3.85 -12.15
N GLY A 507 -8.99 5.10 -12.50
CA GLY A 507 -8.79 6.19 -11.55
C GLY A 507 -7.34 6.66 -11.50
N VAL A 508 -7.01 7.44 -10.48
CA VAL A 508 -5.64 7.96 -10.28
C VAL A 508 -4.75 6.82 -9.78
N PHE A 509 -3.58 6.65 -10.39
CA PHE A 509 -2.66 5.55 -10.06
C PHE A 509 -2.32 5.49 -8.56
N ALA A 510 -2.02 6.64 -7.95
CA ALA A 510 -1.74 6.76 -6.52
C ALA A 510 -2.92 6.36 -5.60
N GLU A 511 -4.15 6.30 -6.10
CA GLU A 511 -5.32 5.91 -5.29
C GLU A 511 -5.54 4.39 -5.29
N HIS A 512 -5.36 3.73 -6.43
CA HIS A 512 -5.60 2.29 -6.56
C HIS A 512 -4.33 1.44 -6.42
N SER A 513 -3.15 2.06 -6.53
CA SER A 513 -1.83 1.42 -6.43
C SER A 513 -0.82 2.30 -5.67
N PRO A 514 -1.14 2.75 -4.43
CA PRO A 514 -0.30 3.69 -3.69
C PRO A 514 1.11 3.16 -3.42
N MET A 515 1.29 1.85 -3.21
CA MET A 515 2.62 1.28 -2.95
C MET A 515 3.55 1.38 -4.17
N LEU A 516 3.05 1.08 -5.37
CA LEU A 516 3.81 1.24 -6.61
C LEU A 516 4.09 2.72 -6.90
N ASP A 517 3.15 3.62 -6.55
CA ASP A 517 3.33 5.06 -6.64
C ASP A 517 4.44 5.55 -5.70
N ASP A 518 4.43 5.13 -4.44
CA ASP A 518 5.46 5.46 -3.44
C ASP A 518 6.84 4.92 -3.85
N ILE A 519 6.91 3.67 -4.36
CA ILE A 519 8.16 3.06 -4.87
C ILE A 519 8.73 3.86 -6.04
N SER A 520 7.89 4.51 -6.86
CA SER A 520 8.35 5.36 -7.96
C SER A 520 9.17 6.57 -7.50
N GLY A 521 9.02 6.97 -6.23
CA GLY A 521 9.80 8.03 -5.58
C GLY A 521 11.22 7.60 -5.17
N VAL A 522 11.55 6.31 -5.22
CA VAL A 522 12.89 5.79 -4.93
C VAL A 522 13.88 6.29 -6.01
N PRO A 523 15.09 6.73 -5.66
CA PRO A 523 15.95 7.47 -6.58
C PRO A 523 16.52 6.63 -7.74
N ASN A 524 16.69 5.31 -7.56
CA ASN A 524 17.25 4.45 -8.61
C ASN A 524 16.74 3.00 -8.49
N TRP A 525 16.82 2.28 -9.62
CA TRP A 525 16.33 0.91 -9.75
C TRP A 525 17.10 -0.12 -8.92
N ASN A 526 18.39 0.10 -8.63
CA ASN A 526 19.16 -0.78 -7.76
C ASN A 526 18.59 -0.78 -6.32
N LYS A 527 18.19 0.39 -5.81
CA LYS A 527 17.48 0.50 -4.52
C LYS A 527 16.06 -0.07 -4.58
N VAL A 528 15.35 0.10 -5.69
CA VAL A 528 14.03 -0.53 -5.89
C VAL A 528 14.15 -2.05 -5.84
N ASN A 529 15.05 -2.64 -6.62
CA ASN A 529 15.26 -4.08 -6.66
C ASN A 529 15.66 -4.64 -5.30
N GLY A 530 16.65 -4.04 -4.63
CA GLY A 530 17.05 -4.45 -3.28
C GLY A 530 15.91 -4.31 -2.25
N GLY A 531 15.08 -3.27 -2.35
CA GLY A 531 13.90 -3.10 -1.51
C GLY A 531 12.82 -4.17 -1.78
N LEU A 532 12.56 -4.47 -3.05
CA LEU A 532 11.60 -5.50 -3.47
C LEU A 532 12.04 -6.91 -3.07
N LEU A 533 13.33 -7.23 -3.12
CA LEU A 533 13.84 -8.52 -2.63
C LEU A 533 13.61 -8.69 -1.12
N LYS A 534 13.87 -7.65 -0.33
CA LYS A 534 13.56 -7.65 1.12
C LYS A 534 12.07 -7.77 1.38
N MET A 535 11.27 -7.03 0.62
CA MET A 535 9.82 -7.04 0.75
C MET A 535 9.21 -8.38 0.30
N TYR A 536 9.75 -9.03 -0.73
CA TYR A 536 9.31 -10.38 -1.14
C TYR A 536 9.52 -11.40 -0.02
N LYS A 537 10.69 -11.34 0.63
CA LYS A 537 10.95 -12.19 1.80
C LYS A 537 9.90 -11.94 2.89
N ALA A 538 9.68 -10.70 3.30
CA ALA A 538 8.81 -10.37 4.43
C ALA A 538 7.30 -10.51 4.15
N GLU A 539 6.86 -10.09 2.96
CA GLU A 539 5.44 -10.00 2.60
C GLU A 539 4.92 -11.21 1.81
N VAL A 540 5.81 -12.09 1.33
CA VAL A 540 5.42 -13.34 0.69
C VAL A 540 5.96 -14.53 1.48
N LEU A 541 7.29 -14.66 1.58
CA LEU A 541 7.91 -15.86 2.15
C LEU A 541 7.80 -15.96 3.68
N GLU A 542 7.56 -14.87 4.39
CA GLU A 542 7.38 -14.86 5.85
C GLU A 542 5.89 -14.79 6.28
N LYS A 543 4.96 -14.82 5.33
CA LYS A 543 3.52 -14.82 5.62
C LYS A 543 2.95 -16.24 5.62
N VAL A 544 2.54 -16.70 6.80
CA VAL A 544 1.89 -18.01 6.98
C VAL A 544 0.67 -18.18 6.05
N PRO A 545 -0.24 -17.20 5.88
CA PRO A 545 -1.39 -17.38 4.99
C PRO A 545 -1.02 -17.69 3.53
N ILE A 546 0.17 -17.26 3.09
CA ILE A 546 0.69 -17.51 1.75
C ILE A 546 1.48 -18.83 1.76
N MET A 547 2.50 -18.93 2.62
CA MET A 547 3.45 -20.04 2.62
C MET A 547 2.91 -21.36 3.19
N GLN A 548 1.75 -21.36 3.86
CA GLN A 548 1.07 -22.60 4.25
C GLN A 548 0.73 -23.51 3.05
N HIS A 549 0.66 -22.94 1.85
CA HIS A 549 0.40 -23.66 0.61
C HIS A 549 1.69 -24.18 -0.06
N PHE A 550 2.86 -23.73 0.39
CA PHE A 550 4.14 -24.16 -0.15
C PHE A 550 4.41 -25.63 0.19
N LEU A 551 4.91 -26.37 -0.80
CA LEU A 551 5.07 -27.81 -0.75
C LEU A 551 6.52 -28.20 -0.42
N PHE A 552 6.67 -29.33 0.30
CA PHE A 552 7.97 -29.88 0.70
C PHE A 552 8.05 -31.37 0.38
N GLY A 553 9.08 -31.78 -0.35
CA GLY A 553 9.36 -33.16 -0.74
C GLY A 553 10.85 -33.50 -0.53
N SER A 554 11.43 -34.35 -1.39
CA SER A 554 12.86 -34.70 -1.30
C SER A 554 13.78 -33.73 -2.03
N ILE A 555 13.26 -32.98 -3.03
CA ILE A 555 13.99 -31.92 -3.73
C ILE A 555 14.05 -30.68 -2.83
N ILE A 556 12.88 -30.16 -2.42
CA ILE A 556 12.77 -29.08 -1.44
C ILE A 556 12.50 -29.67 -0.07
N LYS A 557 13.57 -30.04 0.63
CA LYS A 557 13.47 -30.74 1.92
C LYS A 557 12.89 -29.84 3.00
N TRP A 558 11.93 -30.37 3.73
CA TRP A 558 11.49 -29.80 5.01
C TRP A 558 12.62 -29.87 6.03
N TYR A 559 12.73 -28.84 6.86
CA TYR A 559 13.65 -28.85 7.97
C TYR A 559 13.19 -29.87 9.02
N VAL A 560 13.95 -30.94 9.20
CA VAL A 560 13.80 -31.80 10.37
C VAL A 560 14.77 -31.28 11.42
N ARG A 561 14.25 -30.69 12.49
CA ARG A 561 15.05 -30.39 13.68
C ARG A 561 15.61 -31.73 14.13
N CYS A 562 16.91 -31.94 13.93
CA CYS A 562 17.56 -33.11 14.47
C CYS A 562 17.45 -32.94 16.00
N CYS A 563 16.49 -33.62 16.62
CA CYS A 563 16.61 -33.93 18.03
C CYS A 563 17.88 -34.76 18.13
N LEU A 564 19.03 -34.11 18.32
CA LEU A 564 20.13 -34.74 19.01
C LEU A 564 19.53 -35.12 20.37
N ILE A 565 19.04 -36.36 20.45
CA ILE A 565 19.10 -37.09 21.69
C ILE A 565 20.59 -37.17 21.96
N VAL A 566 21.07 -36.23 22.76
CA VAL A 566 22.34 -36.33 23.45
C VAL A 566 22.18 -37.55 24.35
N LEU A 567 22.54 -38.72 23.80
CA LEU A 567 22.86 -39.90 24.61
C LEU A 567 24.18 -39.55 25.31
N LEU A 568 24.06 -38.92 26.48
CA LEU A 568 25.11 -38.87 27.49
C LEU A 568 25.08 -40.17 28.29
#